data_AF-A0A961CRD4-F1
#
_entry.id   AF-A0A961CRD4-F1
#
_cell.length_a   1.000
_cell.length_b   1.000
_cell.length_c   1.000
_cell.angle_alpha   90.00
_cell.angle_beta   90.00
_cell.angle_gamma   90.00
#
_symmetry.space_group_name_H-M   'P 1'
#
loop_
_entity.id
_entity.type
_entity.pdbx_description
1 polymer ?
#
loop_
_entity_poly.entity_id
_entity_poly.type
_entity_poly.pdbx_seq_one_letter_code
_entity_poly.pdbx_strand_id
1 'polypeptide(L)'
;MRIRSHLRTTALVVLGALVIGTPAACGDSEEDRFSAAADKARTSSTAAPERPVGPGTGEPSDRPAGTARPGSTAFPGDTAFPGDRTSTTVATVPAPDALLAAIDAFRTELGTTKAVELTVHFPVGSGPYASLSYQLPDRPTAVDRRDWRDGRVGEASPVKLTGSDDVAARVWDLGSVDWNAVAAAVPQATGLVEAQVGGPLEGSTGVTHLIAADGAPFFDGTVIRVYVDGGTRHTGGYVALRPDGGAARVVA
;
A
#
# COMPACT_ATOMS: atom_id res chain seq x y z
N MET A 1 31.88 18.26 51.55
CA MET A 1 33.22 17.98 50.98
C MET A 1 33.03 16.75 50.08
N ARG A 2 32.88 16.86 48.74
CA ARG A 2 33.95 16.93 47.71
C ARG A 2 35.06 15.91 48.05
N ILE A 3 35.39 14.85 47.29
CA ILE A 3 35.56 14.71 45.83
C ILE A 3 35.67 13.21 45.42
N ARG A 4 35.22 12.98 44.18
CA ARG A 4 35.41 11.88 43.20
C ARG A 4 36.78 11.17 43.12
N SER A 5 36.75 10.11 42.30
CA SER A 5 37.77 9.61 41.34
C SER A 5 38.48 8.32 41.75
N HIS A 6 38.13 7.18 41.13
CA HIS A 6 38.58 6.63 39.83
C HIS A 6 39.81 5.72 39.99
N LEU A 7 39.70 4.46 39.58
CA LEU A 7 40.71 3.63 38.90
C LEU A 7 39.98 2.35 38.43
N ARG A 8 39.59 2.20 37.16
CA ARG A 8 40.33 1.60 36.02
C ARG A 8 40.96 0.23 36.34
N THR A 9 40.56 -0.81 35.57
CA THR A 9 41.41 -1.76 34.79
C THR A 9 40.57 -3.01 34.47
N THR A 10 40.01 -3.19 33.26
CA THR A 10 40.57 -3.75 31.99
C THR A 10 40.34 -5.26 31.82
N ALA A 11 39.48 -5.57 30.83
CA ALA A 11 39.44 -6.64 29.82
C ALA A 11 39.82 -8.10 30.15
N LEU A 12 38.94 -9.01 29.71
CA LEU A 12 39.34 -10.30 29.13
C LEU A 12 38.50 -10.59 27.88
N VAL A 13 39.19 -10.67 26.74
CA VAL A 13 38.69 -11.13 25.44
C VAL A 13 38.95 -12.63 25.35
N VAL A 14 37.96 -13.41 24.94
CA VAL A 14 38.15 -14.82 24.56
C VAL A 14 37.81 -14.97 23.08
N LEU A 15 38.86 -15.21 22.28
CA LEU A 15 38.79 -15.66 20.89
C LEU A 15 38.36 -17.13 20.86
N GLY A 16 37.33 -17.46 20.09
CA GLY A 16 37.01 -18.81 19.67
C GLY A 16 36.86 -18.86 18.15
N ALA A 17 37.86 -19.40 17.46
CA ALA A 17 37.81 -19.66 16.03
C ALA A 17 37.00 -20.93 15.76
N LEU A 18 36.04 -20.86 14.83
CA LEU A 18 35.39 -22.05 14.25
C LEU A 18 35.28 -21.93 12.73
N VAL A 19 35.61 -23.04 12.10
CA VAL A 19 35.86 -23.32 10.69
C VAL A 19 34.65 -23.06 9.80
N ILE A 20 34.84 -22.32 8.70
CA ILE A 20 33.84 -22.18 7.62
C ILE A 20 34.19 -23.18 6.51
N GLY A 21 33.34 -24.19 6.33
CA GLY A 21 33.32 -25.04 5.14
C GLY A 21 32.46 -24.40 4.04
N THR A 22 32.97 -24.39 2.82
CA THR A 22 32.26 -23.98 1.59
C THR A 22 31.24 -25.04 1.15
N PRO A 23 30.01 -24.67 0.74
CA PRO A 23 29.25 -25.49 -0.19
C PRO A 23 29.45 -25.02 -1.63
N ALA A 24 29.73 -26.01 -2.48
CA ALA A 24 29.78 -25.92 -3.92
C ALA A 24 28.41 -25.54 -4.52
N ALA A 25 28.47 -24.91 -5.68
CA ALA A 25 27.34 -24.67 -6.56
C ALA A 25 26.76 -25.98 -7.12
N CYS A 26 25.44 -26.08 -7.15
CA CYS A 26 24.65 -26.74 -8.18
C CYS A 26 23.33 -26.00 -8.28
N GLY A 27 23.07 -25.43 -9.46
CA GLY A 27 21.82 -24.77 -9.79
C GLY A 27 20.74 -25.79 -10.16
N ASP A 28 19.50 -25.44 -9.84
CA ASP A 28 18.33 -25.87 -10.61
C ASP A 28 17.39 -24.67 -10.65
N SER A 29 17.19 -24.16 -11.87
CA SER A 29 16.53 -22.91 -12.18
C SER A 29 15.03 -22.99 -11.97
N GLU A 30 14.45 -21.98 -11.34
CA GLU A 30 12.99 -21.77 -11.18
C GLU A 30 12.26 -21.40 -12.49
N GLU A 31 12.92 -21.54 -13.64
CA GLU A 31 12.39 -21.21 -14.97
C GLU A 31 11.31 -22.19 -15.48
N ASP A 32 11.25 -23.42 -14.97
CA ASP A 32 10.29 -24.43 -15.45
C ASP A 32 8.87 -24.31 -14.86
N ARG A 33 8.67 -23.49 -13.82
CA ARG A 33 7.33 -23.33 -13.20
C ARG A 33 6.41 -22.35 -13.95
N PHE A 34 6.97 -21.48 -14.79
CA PHE A 34 6.17 -20.50 -15.55
C PHE A 34 5.64 -21.08 -16.88
N SER A 35 6.23 -22.14 -17.41
CA SER A 35 5.79 -22.77 -18.67
C SER A 35 4.51 -23.61 -18.51
N ALA A 36 4.24 -24.19 -17.33
CA ALA A 36 3.05 -25.01 -17.11
C ALA A 36 1.75 -24.19 -16.92
N ALA A 37 1.84 -22.89 -16.59
CA ALA A 37 0.67 -22.02 -16.43
C ALA A 37 0.16 -21.45 -17.76
N ALA A 38 1.05 -21.31 -18.75
CA ALA A 38 0.70 -20.76 -20.07
C ALA A 38 -0.12 -21.74 -20.93
N ASP A 39 0.05 -23.05 -20.75
CA ASP A 39 -0.68 -24.06 -21.55
C ASP A 39 -2.12 -24.27 -21.08
N LYS A 40 -2.43 -23.99 -19.80
CA LYS A 40 -3.82 -24.07 -19.29
C LYS A 40 -4.71 -22.91 -19.71
N ALA A 41 -4.14 -21.79 -20.13
CA ALA A 41 -4.90 -20.60 -20.55
C ALA A 41 -5.34 -20.67 -22.03
N ARG A 42 -4.77 -21.57 -22.84
CA ARG A 42 -5.03 -21.62 -24.29
C ARG A 42 -6.25 -22.48 -24.70
N THR A 43 -6.84 -23.27 -23.79
CA THR A 43 -7.95 -24.19 -24.12
C THR A 43 -9.35 -23.72 -23.71
N SER A 44 -9.51 -22.50 -23.21
CA SER A 44 -10.83 -21.98 -22.80
C SER A 44 -11.26 -20.80 -23.66
N SER A 45 -11.46 -21.04 -24.96
CA SER A 45 -12.19 -20.13 -25.84
C SER A 45 -13.33 -20.91 -26.51
N THR A 46 -14.51 -20.85 -25.90
CA THR A 46 -15.75 -21.36 -26.48
C THR A 46 -16.86 -20.31 -26.31
N ALA A 47 -17.23 -19.73 -27.45
CA ALA A 47 -18.53 -19.21 -27.89
C ALA A 47 -19.27 -18.10 -27.10
N ALA A 48 -19.56 -17.03 -27.85
CA ALA A 48 -20.50 -15.96 -27.55
C ALA A 48 -21.98 -16.42 -27.65
N PRO A 49 -22.93 -15.80 -26.91
CA PRO A 49 -24.34 -16.12 -27.08
C PRO A 49 -25.01 -15.31 -28.21
N GLU A 50 -25.73 -16.04 -29.06
CA GLU A 50 -26.56 -15.56 -30.16
C GLU A 50 -27.85 -14.86 -29.69
N ARG A 51 -28.31 -13.86 -30.45
CA ARG A 51 -29.64 -13.22 -30.31
C ARG A 51 -30.74 -14.16 -30.84
N PRO A 52 -31.93 -14.23 -30.23
CA PRO A 52 -33.08 -14.88 -30.83
C PRO A 52 -33.84 -13.96 -31.79
N VAL A 53 -34.27 -14.53 -32.93
CA VAL A 53 -35.14 -13.93 -33.95
C VAL A 53 -36.51 -14.62 -33.97
N GLY A 54 -37.57 -13.82 -34.10
CA GLY A 54 -38.82 -14.17 -34.83
C GLY A 54 -40.14 -13.83 -34.10
N PRO A 55 -41.31 -13.72 -34.79
CA PRO A 55 -41.53 -13.40 -36.23
C PRO A 55 -42.69 -12.40 -36.54
N GLY A 56 -42.59 -11.71 -37.68
CA GLY A 56 -43.65 -11.36 -38.66
C GLY A 56 -44.85 -10.45 -38.31
N THR A 57 -45.02 -9.32 -39.03
CA THR A 57 -46.05 -9.06 -40.09
C THR A 57 -46.24 -7.57 -40.41
N GLY A 58 -46.28 -7.22 -41.71
CA GLY A 58 -47.02 -6.06 -42.26
C GLY A 58 -46.26 -4.77 -42.63
N GLU A 59 -45.87 -4.63 -43.90
CA GLU A 59 -45.72 -3.33 -44.62
C GLU A 59 -47.11 -2.90 -45.18
N PRO A 60 -47.33 -1.73 -45.84
CA PRO A 60 -46.48 -0.54 -46.06
C PRO A 60 -47.23 0.82 -45.92
N SER A 61 -46.58 1.92 -46.36
CA SER A 61 -47.15 3.09 -47.07
C SER A 61 -47.09 4.49 -46.43
N ASP A 62 -46.44 5.38 -47.20
CA ASP A 62 -46.77 6.78 -47.53
C ASP A 62 -46.32 8.02 -46.71
N ARG A 63 -45.75 8.93 -47.52
CA ARG A 63 -45.21 10.30 -47.39
C ARG A 63 -46.35 11.37 -47.35
N PRO A 64 -46.16 12.72 -47.27
CA PRO A 64 -45.27 13.63 -46.51
C PRO A 64 -46.01 14.77 -45.71
N ALA A 65 -45.22 15.61 -45.02
CA ALA A 65 -45.36 17.07 -44.80
C ALA A 65 -46.70 17.68 -44.33
N GLY A 66 -46.69 18.22 -43.11
CA GLY A 66 -47.71 19.14 -42.59
C GLY A 66 -47.07 20.38 -41.96
N THR A 67 -47.30 21.51 -42.61
CA THR A 67 -46.89 22.89 -42.29
C THR A 67 -47.29 23.39 -40.89
N ALA A 68 -46.41 24.22 -40.32
CA ALA A 68 -46.63 24.98 -39.09
C ALA A 68 -47.88 25.88 -39.14
N ARG A 69 -48.57 26.01 -38.01
CA ARG A 69 -49.45 27.13 -37.69
C ARG A 69 -49.02 27.77 -36.36
N PRO A 70 -48.92 29.12 -36.28
CA PRO A 70 -48.50 29.84 -35.10
C PRO A 70 -49.70 30.22 -34.24
N GLY A 71 -49.53 30.21 -32.91
CA GLY A 71 -50.45 30.88 -31.99
C GLY A 71 -50.53 30.22 -30.62
N SER A 72 -49.98 30.93 -29.62
CA SER A 72 -50.38 30.95 -28.20
C SER A 72 -50.26 29.62 -27.43
N THR A 73 -49.62 29.52 -26.26
CA THR A 73 -49.41 30.48 -25.17
C THR A 73 -48.33 29.86 -24.29
N ALA A 74 -47.38 30.65 -23.79
CA ALA A 74 -46.34 30.17 -22.89
C ALA A 74 -46.93 29.61 -21.59
N PHE A 75 -46.61 28.34 -21.29
CA PHE A 75 -46.65 27.79 -19.93
C PHE A 75 -45.21 27.48 -19.51
N PRO A 76 -44.76 27.89 -18.31
CA PRO A 76 -43.42 27.62 -17.82
C PRO A 76 -43.39 26.20 -17.25
N GLY A 77 -42.75 25.30 -17.98
CA GLY A 77 -42.61 23.91 -17.56
C GLY A 77 -41.75 23.18 -18.57
N ASP A 78 -40.46 23.13 -18.27
CA ASP A 78 -39.61 21.95 -18.46
C ASP A 78 -38.19 22.39 -18.11
N THR A 79 -37.94 22.38 -16.81
CA THR A 79 -36.63 22.39 -16.19
C THR A 79 -35.75 21.38 -16.92
N ALA A 80 -34.64 21.87 -17.46
CA ALA A 80 -33.59 21.04 -18.04
C ALA A 80 -33.33 19.83 -17.13
N PHE A 81 -33.41 18.61 -17.67
CA PHE A 81 -32.87 17.44 -16.99
C PHE A 81 -31.34 17.64 -16.96
N PRO A 82 -30.75 17.91 -15.78
CA PRO A 82 -29.31 17.93 -15.68
C PRO A 82 -28.90 16.46 -15.71
N GLY A 83 -28.16 16.06 -16.74
CA GLY A 83 -27.29 14.90 -16.65
C GLY A 83 -26.26 15.20 -15.56
N ASP A 84 -26.66 15.02 -14.30
CA ASP A 84 -25.84 15.18 -13.13
C ASP A 84 -24.89 13.98 -13.07
N ARG A 85 -23.85 14.04 -13.91
CA ARG A 85 -22.60 13.36 -13.60
C ARG A 85 -21.94 14.19 -12.52
N THR A 86 -22.46 14.09 -11.29
CA THR A 86 -21.64 14.32 -10.11
C THR A 86 -20.57 13.24 -10.11
N SER A 87 -19.51 13.47 -10.90
CA SER A 87 -18.20 12.95 -10.53
C SER A 87 -17.91 13.61 -9.20
N THR A 88 -18.23 12.93 -8.10
CA THR A 88 -17.67 13.27 -6.81
C THR A 88 -16.17 13.04 -6.98
N THR A 89 -15.45 14.09 -7.37
CA THR A 89 -14.00 14.12 -7.29
C THR A 89 -13.68 13.89 -5.82
N VAL A 90 -13.35 12.64 -5.46
CA VAL A 90 -12.84 12.33 -4.14
C VAL A 90 -11.57 13.16 -4.00
N ALA A 91 -11.61 14.17 -3.12
CA ALA A 91 -10.42 14.95 -2.82
C ALA A 91 -9.33 13.96 -2.38
N THR A 92 -8.20 13.97 -3.07
CA THR A 92 -7.06 13.13 -2.70
C THR A 92 -6.55 13.63 -1.37
N VAL A 93 -6.66 12.80 -0.32
CA VAL A 93 -6.04 13.09 0.98
C VAL A 93 -4.52 12.98 0.79
N PRO A 94 -3.74 14.02 1.15
CA PRO A 94 -2.28 13.94 1.07
C PRO A 94 -1.75 12.76 1.87
N ALA A 95 -0.70 12.09 1.35
CA ALA A 95 -0.13 10.91 2.01
C ALA A 95 0.28 11.14 3.49
N PRO A 96 0.86 12.30 3.88
CA PRO A 96 1.15 12.59 5.29
C PRO A 96 -0.10 12.61 6.18
N ASP A 97 -1.16 13.27 5.74
CA ASP A 97 -2.41 13.40 6.50
C ASP A 97 -3.11 12.06 6.64
N ALA A 98 -3.13 11.27 5.56
CA ALA A 98 -3.68 9.92 5.54
C ALA A 98 -2.93 8.97 6.49
N LEU A 99 -1.60 9.05 6.53
CA LEU A 99 -0.77 8.28 7.45
C LEU A 99 -1.13 8.62 8.91
N LEU A 100 -1.14 9.90 9.26
CA LEU A 100 -1.45 10.34 10.63
C LEU A 100 -2.88 9.94 11.04
N ALA A 101 -3.86 10.11 10.15
CA ALA A 101 -5.23 9.71 10.41
C ALA A 101 -5.37 8.19 10.65
N ALA A 102 -4.64 7.35 9.90
CA ALA A 102 -4.63 5.91 10.11
C ALA A 102 -4.01 5.55 11.48
N ILE A 103 -2.86 6.15 11.82
CA ILE A 103 -2.18 5.93 13.10
C ILE A 103 -3.07 6.32 14.28
N ASP A 104 -3.70 7.48 14.23
CA ASP A 104 -4.58 7.95 15.29
C ASP A 104 -5.81 7.05 15.45
N ALA A 105 -6.37 6.58 14.33
CA ALA A 105 -7.50 5.65 14.35
C ALA A 105 -7.12 4.30 14.98
N PHE A 106 -5.97 3.72 14.60
CA PHE A 106 -5.49 2.47 15.22
C PHE A 106 -5.18 2.63 16.70
N ARG A 107 -4.56 3.75 17.11
CA ARG A 107 -4.29 4.05 18.53
C ARG A 107 -5.56 4.23 19.34
N THR A 108 -6.57 4.85 18.76
CA THR A 108 -7.88 5.04 19.40
C THR A 108 -8.59 3.70 19.62
N GLU A 109 -8.57 2.82 18.61
CA GLU A 109 -9.25 1.52 18.67
C GLU A 109 -8.52 0.49 19.56
N LEU A 110 -7.19 0.44 19.48
CA LEU A 110 -6.39 -0.64 20.09
C LEU A 110 -5.63 -0.21 21.36
N GLY A 111 -5.46 1.10 21.59
CA GLY A 111 -4.61 1.61 22.67
C GLY A 111 -3.15 1.27 22.48
N THR A 112 -2.48 0.83 23.55
CA THR A 112 -1.07 0.40 23.48
C THR A 112 -0.97 -0.90 22.68
N THR A 113 -0.30 -0.84 21.53
CA THR A 113 -0.34 -1.91 20.53
C THR A 113 1.05 -2.40 20.18
N LYS A 114 1.23 -3.71 20.28
CA LYS A 114 2.38 -4.44 19.75
C LYS A 114 2.13 -4.80 18.29
N ALA A 115 2.65 -3.97 17.39
CA ALA A 115 2.50 -4.11 15.96
C ALA A 115 3.46 -5.17 15.41
N VAL A 116 3.04 -5.85 14.36
CA VAL A 116 3.88 -6.77 13.57
C VAL A 116 4.22 -6.11 12.24
N GLU A 117 3.21 -5.62 11.53
CA GLU A 117 3.36 -4.92 10.27
C GLU A 117 2.24 -3.89 10.11
N LEU A 118 2.60 -2.69 9.70
CA LEU A 118 1.67 -1.65 9.25
C LEU A 118 1.93 -1.40 7.77
N THR A 119 0.86 -1.42 6.97
CA THR A 119 0.91 -1.01 5.57
C THR A 119 -0.12 0.08 5.33
N VAL A 120 0.27 1.18 4.68
CA VAL A 120 -0.60 2.30 4.30
C VAL A 120 -0.47 2.56 2.81
N HIS A 121 -1.57 2.56 2.08
CA HIS A 121 -1.61 2.79 0.64
C HIS A 121 -2.20 4.17 0.30
N PHE A 122 -1.60 4.81 -0.70
CA PHE A 122 -1.95 6.13 -1.21
C PHE A 122 -2.30 6.06 -2.72
N PRO A 123 -3.34 5.30 -3.10
CA PRO A 123 -3.69 5.13 -4.51
C PRO A 123 -4.18 6.45 -5.14
N VAL A 124 -3.77 6.71 -6.38
CA VAL A 124 -4.32 7.83 -7.16
C VAL A 124 -5.77 7.52 -7.55
N GLY A 125 -6.66 8.50 -7.38
CA GLY A 125 -8.06 8.39 -7.81
C GLY A 125 -8.96 7.56 -6.88
N SER A 126 -8.44 7.06 -5.75
CA SER A 126 -9.26 6.45 -4.69
C SER A 126 -8.77 6.89 -3.31
N GLY A 127 -9.58 6.66 -2.28
CA GLY A 127 -9.23 7.02 -0.90
C GLY A 127 -8.08 6.16 -0.36
N PRO A 128 -7.23 6.71 0.52
CA PRO A 128 -6.19 5.94 1.19
C PRO A 128 -6.80 4.85 2.08
N TYR A 129 -6.04 3.78 2.28
CA TYR A 129 -6.41 2.68 3.16
C TYR A 129 -5.17 2.11 3.83
N ALA A 130 -5.34 1.47 4.98
CA ALA A 130 -4.25 0.88 5.72
C ALA A 130 -4.65 -0.47 6.32
N SER A 131 -3.65 -1.27 6.67
CA SER A 131 -3.82 -2.49 7.44
C SER A 131 -2.76 -2.56 8.52
N LEU A 132 -3.17 -2.94 9.73
CA LEU A 132 -2.27 -3.15 10.87
C LEU A 132 -2.45 -4.57 11.36
N SER A 133 -1.38 -5.36 11.25
CA SER A 133 -1.28 -6.65 11.94
C SER A 133 -0.62 -6.44 13.31
N TYR A 134 -1.21 -6.98 14.36
CA TYR A 134 -0.77 -6.78 15.75
C TYR A 134 -0.88 -8.06 16.58
N GLN A 135 0.01 -8.19 17.56
CA GLN A 135 0.02 -9.27 18.52
C GLN A 135 -1.11 -9.08 19.54
N LEU A 136 -1.83 -10.16 19.85
CA LEU A 136 -2.84 -10.14 20.90
C LEU A 136 -2.17 -10.20 22.28
N PRO A 137 -2.45 -9.25 23.21
CA PRO A 137 -1.82 -9.22 24.52
C PRO A 137 -2.04 -10.51 25.34
N ASP A 138 -3.25 -11.06 25.30
CA ASP A 138 -3.62 -12.28 26.04
C ASP A 138 -3.20 -13.57 25.31
N ARG A 139 -2.83 -13.47 24.04
CA ARG A 139 -2.41 -14.59 23.19
C ARG A 139 -1.19 -14.18 22.37
N PRO A 140 0.02 -14.13 22.97
CA PRO A 140 1.20 -13.52 22.35
C PRO A 140 1.70 -14.26 21.09
N THR A 141 1.28 -15.49 20.86
CA THR A 141 1.58 -16.23 19.62
C THR A 141 0.52 -16.02 18.53
N ALA A 142 -0.55 -15.29 18.81
CA ALA A 142 -1.63 -15.00 17.88
C ALA A 142 -1.53 -13.55 17.38
N VAL A 143 -1.81 -13.39 16.09
CA VAL A 143 -1.81 -12.10 15.41
C VAL A 143 -3.20 -11.88 14.81
N ASP A 144 -3.75 -10.71 15.07
CA ASP A 144 -4.94 -10.23 14.37
C ASP A 144 -4.55 -9.08 13.44
N ARG A 145 -5.40 -8.81 12.46
CA ARG A 145 -5.31 -7.65 11.57
C ARG A 145 -6.59 -6.86 11.60
N ARG A 146 -6.44 -5.55 11.56
CA ARG A 146 -7.53 -4.61 11.29
C ARG A 146 -7.17 -3.72 10.13
N ASP A 147 -8.18 -3.42 9.32
CA ASP A 147 -8.06 -2.52 8.20
C ASP A 147 -8.63 -1.15 8.56
N TRP A 148 -8.04 -0.10 8.02
CA TRP A 148 -8.50 1.27 8.17
C TRP A 148 -8.88 1.83 6.80
N ARG A 149 -10.03 2.50 6.75
CA ARG A 149 -10.51 3.21 5.56
C ARG A 149 -11.46 4.33 5.97
N ASP A 150 -11.36 5.47 5.30
CA ASP A 150 -12.27 6.61 5.49
C ASP A 150 -12.42 7.02 6.98
N GLY A 151 -11.31 6.99 7.72
CA GLY A 151 -11.27 7.36 9.14
C GLY A 151 -11.78 6.29 10.12
N ARG A 152 -12.13 5.09 9.65
CA ARG A 152 -12.70 4.02 10.49
C ARG A 152 -11.80 2.79 10.49
N VAL A 153 -11.68 2.15 11.64
CA VAL A 153 -11.03 0.84 11.79
C VAL A 153 -12.10 -0.25 11.73
N GLY A 154 -11.87 -1.26 10.89
CA GLY A 154 -12.74 -2.42 10.73
C GLY A 154 -12.58 -3.45 11.85
N GLU A 155 -13.34 -4.53 11.72
CA GLU A 155 -13.29 -5.66 12.64
C GLU A 155 -11.93 -6.38 12.60
N ALA A 156 -11.59 -7.03 13.71
CA ALA A 156 -10.39 -7.85 13.80
C ALA A 156 -10.55 -9.15 13.00
N SER A 157 -9.49 -9.53 12.29
CA SER A 157 -9.40 -10.79 11.54
C SER A 157 -8.13 -11.56 11.92
N PRO A 158 -8.21 -12.86 12.23
CA PRO A 158 -7.02 -13.65 12.55
C PRO A 158 -6.07 -13.78 11.36
N VAL A 159 -4.77 -13.61 11.61
CA VAL A 159 -3.70 -13.75 10.61
C VAL A 159 -2.75 -14.88 11.00
N LYS A 160 -2.48 -15.76 10.04
CA LYS A 160 -1.35 -16.69 10.13
C LYS A 160 -0.12 -16.03 9.51
N LEU A 161 0.92 -15.83 10.30
CA LEU A 161 2.22 -15.42 9.77
C LEU A 161 2.81 -16.57 8.95
N THR A 162 3.39 -16.25 7.80
CA THR A 162 4.10 -17.20 6.95
C THR A 162 5.61 -17.02 7.12
N GLY A 163 6.36 -18.12 7.15
CA GLY A 163 7.83 -18.10 7.16
C GLY A 163 8.52 -17.92 8.52
N SER A 164 7.79 -17.70 9.62
CA SER A 164 8.31 -17.80 10.99
C SER A 164 7.16 -17.90 11.98
N ASP A 165 7.23 -18.88 12.89
CA ASP A 165 6.30 -19.02 14.01
C ASP A 165 6.65 -18.09 15.19
N ASP A 166 7.81 -17.41 15.12
CA ASP A 166 8.27 -16.50 16.16
C ASP A 166 7.70 -15.09 15.95
N VAL A 167 6.47 -14.89 16.44
CA VAL A 167 5.81 -13.58 16.49
C VAL A 167 6.64 -12.58 17.30
N ALA A 168 7.28 -13.03 18.39
CA ALA A 168 7.98 -12.15 19.31
C ALA A 168 9.19 -11.45 18.65
N ALA A 169 9.85 -12.12 17.71
CA ALA A 169 10.96 -11.56 16.94
C ALA A 169 10.55 -10.46 15.93
N ARG A 170 9.25 -10.28 15.67
CA ARG A 170 8.74 -9.34 14.65
C ARG A 170 7.93 -8.20 15.25
N VAL A 171 7.74 -8.22 16.57
CA VAL A 171 6.86 -7.28 17.27
C VAL A 171 7.63 -6.02 17.64
N TRP A 172 7.03 -4.89 17.32
CA TRP A 172 7.48 -3.56 17.70
C TRP A 172 6.34 -2.75 18.32
N ASP A 173 6.66 -1.65 18.97
CA ASP A 173 5.67 -0.78 19.60
C ASP A 173 5.17 0.29 18.62
N LEU A 174 3.87 0.31 18.30
CA LEU A 174 3.29 1.34 17.43
C LEU A 174 3.48 2.77 17.99
N GLY A 175 3.62 2.89 19.32
CA GLY A 175 3.92 4.12 20.02
C GLY A 175 5.37 4.59 19.92
N SER A 176 6.31 3.70 19.57
CA SER A 176 7.76 4.01 19.56
C SER A 176 8.24 4.81 18.36
N VAL A 177 7.42 4.92 17.31
CA VAL A 177 7.74 5.65 16.08
C VAL A 177 7.21 7.08 16.19
N ASP A 178 8.06 8.05 15.83
CA ASP A 178 7.66 9.44 15.63
C ASP A 178 6.96 9.58 14.27
N TRP A 179 5.66 9.27 14.26
CA TRP A 179 4.85 9.33 13.05
C TRP A 179 4.74 10.73 12.45
N ASN A 180 4.92 11.79 13.24
CA ASN A 180 4.93 13.15 12.71
C ASN A 180 6.20 13.40 11.89
N ALA A 181 7.36 12.96 12.40
CA ALA A 181 8.61 13.05 11.66
C ALA A 181 8.59 12.17 10.40
N VAL A 182 8.06 10.94 10.49
CA VAL A 182 7.87 10.06 9.33
C VAL A 182 6.94 10.72 8.30
N ALA A 183 5.78 11.25 8.72
CA ALA A 183 4.84 11.93 7.83
C ALA A 183 5.47 13.15 7.13
N ALA A 184 6.30 13.92 7.84
CA ALA A 184 7.03 15.05 7.28
C ALA A 184 8.10 14.61 6.25
N ALA A 185 8.66 13.41 6.38
CA ALA A 185 9.64 12.85 5.46
C ALA A 185 9.01 12.24 4.19
N VAL A 186 7.77 11.75 4.25
CA VAL A 186 7.08 11.08 3.13
C VAL A 186 7.13 11.90 1.82
N PRO A 187 6.83 13.22 1.79
CA PRO A 187 6.86 14.00 0.55
C PRO A 187 8.25 14.11 -0.08
N GLN A 188 9.32 13.88 0.67
CA GLN A 188 10.70 13.97 0.18
C GLN A 188 11.15 12.68 -0.52
N ALA A 189 10.42 11.57 -0.35
CA ALA A 189 10.85 10.26 -0.84
C ALA A 189 11.06 10.24 -2.36
N THR A 190 10.17 10.86 -3.14
CA THR A 190 10.29 10.93 -4.60
C THR A 190 11.59 11.59 -5.03
N GLY A 191 11.92 12.76 -4.48
CA GLY A 191 13.15 13.49 -4.82
C GLY A 191 14.42 12.73 -4.43
N LEU A 192 14.39 11.97 -3.33
CA LEU A 192 15.52 11.13 -2.92
C LEU A 192 15.75 9.96 -3.90
N VAL A 193 14.67 9.32 -4.37
CA VAL A 193 14.75 8.26 -5.38
C VAL A 193 15.24 8.84 -6.72
N GLU A 194 14.72 9.98 -7.15
CA GLU A 194 15.17 10.70 -8.36
C GLU A 194 16.67 11.04 -8.32
N ALA A 195 17.16 11.51 -7.19
CA ALA A 195 18.58 11.79 -6.98
C ALA A 195 19.44 10.51 -7.10
N GLN A 196 18.95 9.38 -6.59
CA GLN A 196 19.64 8.09 -6.66
C GLN A 196 19.71 7.53 -8.10
N VAL A 197 18.65 7.72 -8.89
CA VAL A 197 18.61 7.27 -10.31
C VAL A 197 19.19 8.28 -11.30
N GLY A 198 19.63 9.45 -10.81
CA GLY A 198 20.27 10.48 -11.63
C GLY A 198 19.33 11.25 -12.56
N GLY A 199 18.04 11.37 -12.23
CA GLY A 199 17.08 12.14 -13.04
C GLY A 199 15.63 11.97 -12.60
N PRO A 200 14.69 12.72 -13.22
CA PRO A 200 13.28 12.67 -12.86
C PRO A 200 12.65 11.30 -13.17
N LEU A 201 11.66 10.92 -12.37
CA LEU A 201 10.81 9.74 -12.61
C LEU A 201 9.63 10.14 -13.49
N GLU A 202 9.86 10.20 -14.81
CA GLU A 202 8.82 10.61 -15.77
C GLU A 202 7.57 9.72 -15.68
N GLY A 203 6.41 10.35 -15.53
CA GLY A 203 5.12 9.66 -15.40
C GLY A 203 4.88 9.01 -14.04
N SER A 204 5.75 9.23 -13.05
CA SER A 204 5.56 8.73 -11.69
C SER A 204 4.33 9.36 -11.04
N THR A 205 3.57 8.55 -10.31
CA THR A 205 2.52 9.02 -9.41
C THR A 205 3.03 9.42 -8.02
N GLY A 206 4.34 9.35 -7.78
CA GLY A 206 4.96 9.63 -6.50
C GLY A 206 4.89 8.46 -5.52
N VAL A 207 4.62 8.76 -4.25
CA VAL A 207 4.56 7.75 -3.18
C VAL A 207 3.32 6.88 -3.34
N THR A 208 3.49 5.56 -3.36
CA THR A 208 2.39 4.60 -3.56
C THR A 208 1.90 3.98 -2.26
N HIS A 209 2.84 3.60 -1.38
CA HIS A 209 2.53 2.98 -0.11
C HIS A 209 3.73 3.06 0.83
N LEU A 210 3.47 2.80 2.11
CA LEU A 210 4.46 2.72 3.17
C LEU A 210 4.27 1.41 3.92
N ILE A 211 5.37 0.72 4.23
CA ILE A 211 5.38 -0.49 5.05
C ILE A 211 6.31 -0.26 6.25
N ALA A 212 5.77 -0.34 7.47
CA ALA A 212 6.54 -0.34 8.70
C ALA A 212 6.55 -1.74 9.32
N ALA A 213 7.74 -2.26 9.57
CA ALA A 213 7.95 -3.58 10.16
C ALA A 213 9.28 -3.60 10.94
N ASP A 214 9.39 -4.54 11.88
CA ASP A 214 10.64 -4.86 12.54
C ASP A 214 11.29 -6.10 11.92
N GLY A 215 12.61 -6.22 12.06
CA GLY A 215 13.39 -7.35 11.54
C GLY A 215 13.36 -7.46 10.01
N ALA A 216 13.17 -6.34 9.30
CA ALA A 216 13.27 -6.33 7.85
C ALA A 216 14.69 -6.75 7.42
N PRO A 217 14.84 -7.54 6.36
CA PRO A 217 16.17 -7.92 5.86
C PRO A 217 17.05 -6.68 5.69
N PHE A 218 18.30 -6.76 6.17
CA PHE A 218 19.32 -5.70 6.08
C PHE A 218 19.11 -4.48 6.99
N PHE A 219 18.14 -4.50 7.92
CA PHE A 219 17.93 -3.43 8.90
C PHE A 219 17.82 -4.02 10.31
N ASP A 220 18.52 -3.40 11.26
CA ASP A 220 18.35 -3.68 12.68
C ASP A 220 17.23 -2.79 13.24
N GLY A 221 16.19 -3.40 13.80
CA GLY A 221 15.05 -2.70 14.40
C GLY A 221 13.96 -2.28 13.41
N THR A 222 12.99 -1.52 13.93
CA THR A 222 11.85 -1.02 13.14
C THR A 222 12.31 -0.11 12.01
N VAL A 223 11.91 -0.45 10.79
CA VAL A 223 12.15 0.34 9.59
C VAL A 223 10.83 0.69 8.92
N ILE A 224 10.77 1.89 8.36
CA ILE A 224 9.63 2.38 7.60
C ILE A 224 10.05 2.55 6.15
N ARG A 225 9.57 1.70 5.24
CA ARG A 225 9.89 1.76 3.81
C ARG A 225 8.79 2.52 3.09
N VAL A 226 9.15 3.66 2.50
CA VAL A 226 8.27 4.51 1.69
C VAL A 226 8.54 4.21 0.23
N TYR A 227 7.59 3.59 -0.46
CA TYR A 227 7.73 3.15 -1.85
C TYR A 227 7.27 4.23 -2.82
N VAL A 228 8.06 4.43 -3.86
CA VAL A 228 7.85 5.42 -4.92
C VAL A 228 7.65 4.69 -6.24
N ASP A 229 6.61 5.08 -6.97
CA ASP A 229 6.35 4.62 -8.33
C ASP A 229 7.46 5.08 -9.29
N GLY A 230 7.99 4.17 -10.10
CA GLY A 230 9.02 4.49 -11.09
C GLY A 230 8.49 5.15 -12.37
N GLY A 231 7.17 5.24 -12.52
CA GLY A 231 6.54 5.76 -13.72
C GLY A 231 6.92 4.94 -14.96
N THR A 232 7.32 5.64 -16.02
CA THR A 232 7.71 5.05 -17.31
C THR A 232 8.99 4.22 -17.25
N ARG A 233 9.83 4.40 -16.23
CA ARG A 233 11.04 3.57 -16.04
C ARG A 233 10.68 2.17 -15.55
N HIS A 234 9.48 1.95 -15.01
CA HIS A 234 9.00 0.74 -14.34
C HIS A 234 9.80 0.29 -13.10
N THR A 235 11.07 0.67 -12.99
CA THR A 235 11.89 0.55 -11.78
C THR A 235 11.63 1.74 -10.87
N GLY A 236 10.69 1.56 -9.93
CA GLY A 236 10.53 2.44 -8.78
C GLY A 236 11.58 2.15 -7.71
N GLY A 237 11.36 2.69 -6.53
CA GLY A 237 12.29 2.55 -5.41
C GLY A 237 11.61 2.66 -4.08
N TYR A 238 12.40 2.63 -3.01
CA TYR A 238 11.94 3.02 -1.70
C TYR A 238 12.99 3.79 -0.91
N VAL A 239 12.52 4.63 -0.02
CA VAL A 239 13.33 5.23 1.03
C VAL A 239 13.04 4.50 2.33
N ALA A 240 14.06 3.91 2.94
CA ALA A 240 13.98 3.37 4.29
C ALA A 240 14.23 4.49 5.29
N LEU A 241 13.23 4.78 6.12
CA LEU A 241 13.27 5.71 7.22
C LEU A 241 13.45 4.97 8.55
N ARG A 242 14.17 5.61 9.47
CA ARG A 242 14.24 5.20 10.89
C ARG A 242 12.97 5.65 11.63
N PRO A 243 12.73 5.16 12.86
CA PRO A 243 11.59 5.57 13.68
C PRO A 243 11.51 7.06 13.99
N ASP A 244 12.60 7.81 13.85
CA ASP A 244 12.69 9.26 14.02
C ASP A 244 12.40 10.05 12.72
N GLY A 245 12.01 9.37 11.63
CA GLY A 245 11.79 9.97 10.31
C GLY A 245 13.07 10.23 9.50
N GLY A 246 14.26 9.97 10.06
CA GLY A 246 15.52 10.14 9.35
C GLY A 246 15.73 9.07 8.28
N ALA A 247 16.17 9.47 7.08
CA ALA A 247 16.51 8.51 6.02
C ALA A 247 17.72 7.65 6.41
N ALA A 248 17.52 6.32 6.40
CA ALA A 248 18.56 5.32 6.61
C ALA A 248 19.21 4.89 5.30
N ARG A 249 18.39 4.68 4.26
CA ARG A 249 18.83 4.16 2.96
C ARG A 249 17.85 4.54 1.86
N VAL A 250 18.36 4.77 0.65
CA VAL A 250 17.57 4.87 -0.58
C VAL A 250 17.88 3.66 -1.45
N VAL A 251 16.85 3.06 -2.03
CA VAL A 251 16.94 1.98 -3.02
C VAL A 251 16.13 2.41 -4.22
N ALA A 252 16.71 2.30 -5.41
CA ALA A 252 16.10 2.68 -6.67
C ALA A 252 16.59 1.78 -7.80
#